data_AF-A0A9P7DF46-F1
#
_entry.id   AF-A0A9P7DF46-F1
#
_cell.length_a   1.000
_cell.length_b   1.000
_cell.length_c   1.000
_cell.angle_alpha   90.00
_cell.angle_beta   90.00
_cell.angle_gamma   90.00
#
_symmetry.space_group_name_H-M   'P 1'
#
loop_
_entity.id
_entity.type
_entity.pdbx_description
1 polymer ?
#
loop_
_entity_poly.entity_id
_entity_poly.type
_entity_poly.pdbx_seq_one_letter_code
_entity_poly.pdbx_strand_id
1 'polypeptide(L)'
;FQLGRSDWRHLRLIHQVLKEPATAQQTFSSTKHPTAWQMIPTLECLADRWQEMANDIQYVPITDAIKQGLKNINKYYKKTSDSDVYFICLVLDPNYKLTYVEERW
;
A
#
# COMPACT_ATOMS: atom_id res chain seq x y z
N PHE A 1 5.35 34.82 -2.81
CA PHE A 1 4.61 33.86 -1.96
C PHE A 1 5.60 33.02 -1.19
N GLN A 2 5.56 33.03 0.15
CA GLN A 2 6.35 32.15 1.01
C GLN A 2 5.39 31.27 1.81
N LEU A 3 5.67 29.97 1.84
CA LEU A 3 4.86 29.00 2.59
C LEU A 3 5.06 29.20 4.09
N GLY A 4 3.96 29.24 4.84
CA GLY A 4 3.98 29.33 6.29
C GLY A 4 4.43 28.02 6.95
N ARG A 5 4.74 28.09 8.26
CA ARG A 5 5.11 26.88 9.03
C ARG A 5 4.00 25.82 9.04
N SER A 6 2.73 26.25 9.05
CA SER A 6 1.56 25.38 8.94
C SER A 6 1.55 24.62 7.62
N ASP A 7 1.83 25.31 6.53
CA ASP A 7 1.76 24.75 5.17
C ASP A 7 2.89 23.73 4.99
N TRP A 8 4.10 24.05 5.45
CA TRP A 8 5.21 23.11 5.47
C TRP A 8 4.93 21.88 6.32
N ARG A 9 4.24 22.03 7.45
CA ARG A 9 3.81 20.88 8.26
C ARG A 9 2.81 20.02 7.50
N HIS A 10 1.83 20.62 6.84
CA HIS A 10 0.84 19.89 6.05
C HIS A 10 1.48 19.16 4.86
N LEU A 11 2.39 19.82 4.14
CA LEU A 11 3.17 19.21 3.06
C LEU A 11 4.02 18.02 3.53
N ARG A 12 4.60 18.09 4.72
CA ARG A 12 5.34 16.96 5.30
C ARG A 12 4.44 15.75 5.55
N LEU A 13 3.23 15.95 6.08
CA LEU A 13 2.26 14.87 6.28
C LEU A 13 1.86 14.23 4.95
N ILE A 14 1.57 15.06 3.93
CA ILE A 14 1.26 14.58 2.57
C ILE A 14 2.43 13.77 2.01
N HIS A 15 3.65 14.29 2.12
CA HIS A 15 4.84 13.59 1.64
C HIS A 15 5.04 12.24 2.34
N GLN A 16 4.83 12.17 3.65
CA GLN A 16 4.91 10.90 4.40
C GLN A 16 3.87 9.89 3.91
N VAL A 17 2.62 10.29 3.74
CA VAL A 17 1.55 9.42 3.22
C VAL A 17 1.84 8.94 1.79
N LEU A 18 2.31 9.84 0.92
CA LEU A 18 2.61 9.51 -0.48
C LEU A 18 3.90 8.70 -0.66
N LYS A 19 4.79 8.70 0.34
CA LYS A 19 6.00 7.87 0.31
C LYS A 19 5.65 6.39 0.31
N GLU A 20 4.63 5.97 1.06
CA GLU A 20 4.20 4.57 1.16
C GLU A 20 3.87 3.95 -0.22
N PRO A 21 2.94 4.51 -1.04
CA PRO A 21 2.66 3.96 -2.37
C PRO A 21 3.83 4.17 -3.35
N ALA A 22 4.65 5.22 -3.19
CA ALA A 22 5.83 5.41 -4.02
C ALA A 22 6.87 4.31 -3.80
N THR A 23 7.10 3.92 -2.54
CA THR A 23 7.97 2.79 -2.19
C THR A 23 7.39 1.48 -2.71
N ALA A 24 6.08 1.23 -2.52
CA ALA A 24 5.42 0.05 -3.08
C ALA A 24 5.60 -0.03 -4.61
N GLN A 25 5.29 1.04 -5.34
CA GLN A 25 5.46 1.11 -6.79
C GLN A 25 6.92 0.90 -7.22
N GLN A 26 7.86 1.49 -6.50
CA GLN A 26 9.28 1.34 -6.81
C GLN A 26 9.74 -0.12 -6.73
N THR A 27 9.25 -0.91 -5.75
CA THR A 27 9.55 -2.35 -5.63
C THR A 27 9.20 -3.11 -6.91
N PHE A 28 8.05 -2.81 -7.52
CA PHE A 28 7.64 -3.39 -8.80
C PHE A 28 8.48 -2.92 -9.97
N SER A 29 8.90 -1.64 -9.98
CA SER A 29 9.61 -1.05 -11.11
C SER A 29 11.11 -1.37 -11.13
N SER A 30 11.74 -1.62 -9.98
CA SER A 30 13.19 -1.89 -9.92
C SER A 30 13.57 -3.37 -10.06
N THR A 31 12.61 -4.28 -9.89
CA THR A 31 12.88 -5.71 -9.91
C THR A 31 13.12 -6.23 -11.34
N LYS A 32 13.96 -7.26 -11.43
CA LYS A 32 14.24 -8.01 -12.68
C LYS A 32 13.53 -9.36 -12.69
N HIS A 33 12.71 -9.64 -11.68
CA HIS A 33 12.04 -10.92 -11.47
C HIS A 33 10.52 -10.76 -11.60
N PRO A 34 9.77 -11.87 -11.79
CA PRO A 34 8.31 -11.83 -11.78
C PRO A 34 7.76 -11.19 -10.50
N THR A 35 6.73 -10.35 -10.64
CA THR A 35 6.16 -9.56 -9.54
C THR A 35 4.70 -9.84 -9.26
N ALA A 36 4.04 -10.67 -10.07
CA ALA A 36 2.62 -10.96 -9.90
C ALA A 36 2.32 -11.51 -8.50
N TRP A 37 3.21 -12.35 -7.95
CA TRP A 37 3.13 -12.87 -6.60
C TRP A 37 3.14 -11.77 -5.51
N GLN A 38 3.80 -10.63 -5.76
CA GLN A 38 3.93 -9.54 -4.80
C GLN A 38 2.68 -8.66 -4.69
N MET A 39 1.77 -8.75 -5.66
CA MET A 39 0.65 -7.81 -5.77
C MET A 39 -0.26 -7.84 -4.55
N ILE A 40 -0.73 -9.03 -4.17
CA ILE A 40 -1.62 -9.22 -3.01
C ILE A 40 -0.92 -8.77 -1.71
N PRO A 41 0.28 -9.27 -1.37
CA PRO A 41 1.01 -8.82 -0.19
C PRO A 41 1.26 -7.32 -0.13
N THR A 42 1.60 -6.71 -1.26
CA THR A 42 1.93 -5.28 -1.30
C THR A 42 0.70 -4.41 -1.07
N LEU A 43 -0.46 -4.80 -1.63
CA LEU A 43 -1.71 -4.09 -1.40
C LEU A 43 -2.18 -4.22 0.06
N GLU A 44 -2.10 -5.42 0.65
CA GLU A 44 -2.47 -5.65 2.06
C GLU A 44 -1.55 -4.87 3.00
N CYS A 45 -0.23 -4.94 2.80
CA CYS A 45 0.74 -4.16 3.59
C CYS A 45 0.49 -2.65 3.48
N LEU A 46 0.25 -2.13 2.27
CA LEU A 46 -0.04 -0.71 2.07
C LEU A 46 -1.36 -0.30 2.74
N ALA A 47 -2.38 -1.16 2.70
CA ALA A 47 -3.64 -0.93 3.40
C ALA A 47 -3.43 -0.88 4.93
N ASP A 48 -2.69 -1.83 5.50
CA ASP A 48 -2.36 -1.88 6.93
C ASP A 48 -1.64 -0.59 7.36
N ARG A 49 -0.60 -0.18 6.61
CA ARG A 49 0.16 1.04 6.89
C ARG A 49 -0.73 2.29 6.85
N TRP A 50 -1.57 2.44 5.83
CA TRP A 50 -2.47 3.59 5.75
C TRP A 50 -3.58 3.56 6.81
N GLN A 51 -4.01 2.38 7.25
CA GLN A 51 -4.96 2.25 8.35
C GLN A 51 -4.33 2.69 9.69
N GLU A 52 -3.07 2.31 9.94
CA GLU A 52 -2.29 2.80 11.08
C GLU A 52 -2.13 4.32 11.03
N MET A 53 -1.74 4.88 9.88
CA MET A 53 -1.62 6.33 9.70
C MET A 53 -2.96 7.05 9.92
N ALA A 54 -4.06 6.51 9.40
CA ALA A 54 -5.38 7.12 9.58
C ALA A 54 -5.84 7.17 11.05
N ASN A 55 -5.35 6.25 11.89
CA ASN A 55 -5.67 6.15 13.31
C ASN A 55 -4.73 6.99 14.21
N ASP A 56 -3.61 7.45 13.68
CA ASP A 56 -2.64 8.25 14.43
C ASP A 56 -3.03 9.74 14.45
N ILE A 57 -3.01 10.32 15.65
CA ILE A 57 -3.31 11.73 15.92
C ILE A 57 -2.51 12.71 15.05
N GLN A 58 -1.31 12.34 14.60
CA GLN A 58 -0.47 13.19 13.77
C GLN A 58 -1.07 13.44 12.37
N TYR A 59 -1.87 12.50 11.86
CA TYR A 59 -2.44 12.56 10.50
C TYR A 59 -3.87 13.06 10.45
N VAL A 60 -4.50 13.40 11.60
CA VAL A 60 -5.86 13.99 11.68
C VAL A 60 -6.13 15.06 10.61
N PRO A 61 -5.20 15.99 10.30
CA PRO A 61 -5.44 17.00 9.25
C PRO A 61 -5.62 16.46 7.83
N ILE A 62 -5.22 15.22 7.55
CA ILE A 62 -5.29 14.57 6.24
C ILE A 62 -5.93 13.18 6.27
N THR A 63 -6.52 12.77 7.40
CA THR A 63 -7.13 11.45 7.57
C THR A 63 -8.18 11.15 6.51
N ASP A 64 -8.97 12.15 6.10
CA ASP A 64 -9.97 11.97 5.04
C ASP A 64 -9.33 11.59 3.69
N ALA A 65 -8.19 12.20 3.35
CA ALA A 65 -7.44 11.84 2.15
C ALA A 65 -6.88 10.42 2.24
N ILE A 66 -6.35 10.02 3.41
CA ILE A 66 -5.87 8.66 3.65
C ILE A 66 -7.01 7.63 3.48
N LYS A 67 -8.19 7.92 4.04
CA LYS A 67 -9.39 7.06 3.88
C LYS A 67 -9.83 6.92 2.43
N GLN A 68 -9.73 7.99 1.63
CA GLN A 68 -9.99 7.91 0.19
C GLN A 68 -8.93 7.07 -0.53
N GLY A 69 -7.66 7.17 -0.10
CA GLY A 69 -6.59 6.28 -0.53
C GLY A 69 -6.90 4.81 -0.25
N LEU A 70 -7.34 4.48 0.98
CA LEU A 70 -7.74 3.13 1.37
C LEU A 70 -8.87 2.57 0.50
N LYS A 71 -9.86 3.39 0.15
CA LYS A 71 -10.91 2.98 -0.81
C LYS A 71 -10.33 2.63 -2.18
N ASN A 72 -9.32 3.38 -2.64
CA ASN A 72 -8.65 3.11 -3.90
C ASN A 72 -7.85 1.80 -3.83
N ILE A 73 -7.11 1.56 -2.73
CA ILE A 73 -6.42 0.28 -2.52
C ILE A 73 -7.42 -0.88 -2.54
N ASN A 74 -8.51 -0.79 -1.79
CA ASN A 74 -9.54 -1.83 -1.77
C ASN A 74 -10.14 -2.09 -3.16
N LYS A 75 -10.34 -1.04 -3.97
CA LYS A 75 -10.78 -1.19 -5.36
C LYS A 75 -9.79 -2.02 -6.18
N TYR A 76 -8.49 -1.80 -6.04
CA TYR A 76 -7.47 -2.56 -6.79
C TYR A 76 -7.20 -3.95 -6.19
N TYR A 77 -7.33 -4.10 -4.88
CA TYR A 77 -7.29 -5.40 -4.22
C TYR A 77 -8.42 -6.31 -4.74
N LYS A 78 -9.66 -5.80 -4.82
CA LYS A 78 -10.76 -6.56 -5.42
C LYS A 78 -10.55 -6.93 -6.90
N LYS A 79 -9.68 -6.21 -7.62
CA LYS A 79 -9.34 -6.59 -9.00
C LYS A 79 -8.32 -7.73 -9.07
N THR A 80 -7.57 -8.00 -7.99
CA THR A 80 -6.68 -9.18 -7.98
C THR A 80 -7.49 -10.47 -7.96
N SER A 81 -8.73 -10.46 -7.45
CA SER A 81 -9.65 -11.60 -7.55
C SER A 81 -10.33 -11.75 -8.91
N ASP A 82 -10.17 -10.81 -9.86
CA ASP A 82 -10.67 -10.99 -11.23
C ASP A 82 -9.84 -12.03 -12.01
N SER A 83 -8.67 -12.42 -11.48
CA SER A 83 -7.80 -13.43 -12.07
C SER A 83 -7.04 -14.23 -11.02
N ASP A 84 -7.13 -15.55 -11.09
CA ASP A 84 -6.40 -16.45 -10.18
C ASP A 84 -4.88 -16.33 -10.30
N VAL A 85 -4.36 -15.68 -11.34
CA VAL A 85 -2.92 -15.53 -11.59
C VAL A 85 -2.17 -14.95 -10.39
N TYR A 86 -2.72 -13.95 -9.71
CA TYR A 86 -2.05 -13.33 -8.57
C TYR A 86 -1.90 -14.31 -7.39
N PHE A 87 -2.96 -15.05 -7.08
CA PHE A 87 -2.94 -16.06 -6.03
C PHE A 87 -2.07 -17.27 -6.41
N ILE A 88 -2.21 -17.78 -7.63
CA ILE A 88 -1.39 -18.89 -8.13
C ILE A 88 0.09 -18.52 -8.11
N CYS A 89 0.47 -17.33 -8.59
CA CYS A 89 1.86 -16.87 -8.54
C CYS A 89 2.37 -16.74 -7.10
N LEU A 90 1.54 -16.28 -6.16
CA LEU A 90 1.89 -16.21 -4.74
C LEU A 90 2.20 -17.59 -4.16
N VAL A 91 1.33 -18.58 -4.41
CA VAL A 91 1.51 -19.95 -3.91
C VAL A 91 2.68 -20.67 -4.60
N LEU A 92 2.98 -20.34 -5.85
CA LEU A 92 4.10 -20.92 -6.59
C LEU A 92 5.45 -20.29 -6.23
N ASP A 93 5.49 -19.12 -5.59
CA ASP A 93 6.75 -18.52 -5.16
C ASP A 93 7.39 -19.37 -4.05
N PRO A 94 8.62 -19.88 -4.24
CA PRO A 94 9.23 -20.81 -3.30
C PRO A 94 9.57 -20.21 -1.94
N ASN A 95 9.60 -18.87 -1.81
CA ASN A 95 9.88 -18.18 -0.55
C ASN A 95 8.63 -18.04 0.32
N TYR A 96 7.44 -17.99 -0.28
CA TYR A 96 6.18 -17.75 0.44
C TYR A 96 5.28 -18.98 0.47
N LYS A 97 5.14 -19.68 -0.66
CA LYS A 97 4.26 -20.85 -0.82
C LYS A 97 2.88 -20.61 -0.19
N LEU A 98 2.47 -21.50 0.72
CA LEU A 98 1.22 -21.39 1.47
C LEU A 98 1.37 -20.59 2.77
N THR A 99 2.59 -20.30 3.22
CA THR A 99 2.84 -19.62 4.50
C THR A 99 2.13 -18.27 4.56
N TYR A 100 2.14 -17.50 3.46
CA TYR A 100 1.43 -16.23 3.41
C TYR A 100 -0.08 -16.40 3.63
N VAL A 101 -0.66 -17.41 3.01
CA VAL A 101 -2.10 -17.70 3.11
C VAL A 101 -2.43 -18.11 4.54
N GLU A 102 -1.68 -19.04 5.11
CA GLU A 102 -1.88 -19.54 6.49
C GLU A 102 -1.79 -18.44 7.56
N GLU A 103 -0.98 -17.40 7.33
CA GLU A 103 -0.81 -16.30 8.29
C GLU A 103 -1.86 -15.19 8.14
N ARG A 104 -2.39 -14.99 6.92
CA ARG A 104 -3.21 -13.81 6.59
C ARG A 104 -4.67 -14.13 6.31
N TRP A 105 -5.00 -15.35 5.85
CA TRP A 105 -6.31 -15.77 5.35
C TRP A 105 -6.81 -17.03 6.07
#